data_AF-A0A9P6X8F9-F1
#
_entry.id   AF-A0A9P6X8F9-F1
#
_cell.length_a   1.000
_cell.length_b   1.000
_cell.length_c   1.000
_cell.angle_alpha   90.00
_cell.angle_beta   90.00
_cell.angle_gamma   90.00
#
_symmetry.space_group_name_H-M   'P 1'
#
loop_
_entity.id
_entity.type
_entity.pdbx_description
1 polymer ?
#
loop_
_entity_poly.entity_id
_entity_poly.type
_entity_poly.pdbx_seq_one_letter_code
_entity_poly.pdbx_strand_id
1 'polypeptide(L)'
;MGGPRLEVVKFGFYVFFPVGSMLYFGGPEFYDKFVKGIKFWPDYEKTYKPPTTTEDQFANRLNMAYFYAVRVGRNPGIYKSWPECKEQVDGIKGAKYKKFPTKEEAEQFVKGDSNTASITQSLQVKRRLETENFQSIKKTKIDLSSTHYPQKKRTIVYTDGASSGNGQKGARAGYGVYWGDNDPRNVSRRLAGLKQTNQRAEATAVIHALEQSQKDSELLEIRTDSQYVIKASTEWSKTWKINGWRSSNGKPVENRDLFEKILDLVDSRKGPVKFVYVPGHSGEEGNEKADQLAVAGAQLS
;
A
#
# COMPACT_ATOMS: atom_id res chain seq x y z
N MET A 1 12.70 -10.16 -23.13
CA MET A 1 13.58 -10.03 -21.95
C MET A 1 12.80 -10.63 -20.78
N GLY A 2 12.92 -11.91 -20.43
CA GLY A 2 14.11 -12.64 -19.97
C GLY A 2 13.89 -12.89 -18.47
N GLY A 3 13.36 -14.07 -18.09
CA GLY A 3 13.12 -14.45 -16.69
C GLY A 3 14.42 -14.51 -15.87
N PRO A 4 14.34 -14.68 -14.54
CA PRO A 4 15.53 -14.69 -13.68
C PRO A 4 16.54 -15.73 -14.20
N ARG A 5 17.71 -15.27 -14.63
CA ARG A 5 18.80 -16.11 -15.10
C ARG A 5 19.48 -16.75 -13.90
N LEU A 6 19.59 -18.08 -13.92
CA LEU A 6 20.50 -18.82 -13.04
C LEU A 6 21.93 -18.60 -13.55
N GLU A 7 22.74 -17.85 -12.81
CA GLU A 7 24.17 -17.75 -13.07
C GLU A 7 24.93 -18.68 -12.12
N VAL A 8 25.67 -19.63 -12.71
CA VAL A 8 26.60 -20.49 -11.98
C VAL A 8 27.99 -19.87 -12.15
N VAL A 9 28.51 -19.28 -11.08
CA VAL A 9 29.87 -18.72 -11.06
C VAL A 9 30.79 -19.71 -10.35
N LYS A 10 32.08 -19.74 -10.71
CA LYS A 10 33.09 -20.75 -10.33
C LYS A 10 33.30 -21.05 -8.83
N PHE A 11 32.55 -20.44 -7.90
CA PHE A 11 32.62 -20.68 -6.45
C PHE A 11 31.30 -21.15 -5.81
N GLY A 12 30.24 -21.39 -6.60
CA GLY A 12 28.97 -21.95 -6.13
C GLY A 12 27.76 -21.44 -6.90
N PHE A 13 26.57 -21.96 -6.57
CA PHE A 13 25.32 -21.58 -7.24
C PHE A 13 24.38 -20.85 -6.27
N TYR A 14 23.67 -19.86 -6.81
CA TYR A 14 22.72 -19.03 -6.10
C TYR A 14 21.35 -19.12 -6.76
N VAL A 15 20.30 -19.25 -5.96
CA VAL A 15 18.91 -19.22 -6.44
C VAL A 15 18.29 -17.89 -6.05
N PHE A 16 17.85 -17.13 -7.06
CA PHE A 16 17.14 -15.86 -6.87
C PHE A 16 15.63 -16.10 -6.82
N PHE A 17 15.00 -15.81 -5.69
CA PHE A 17 13.55 -15.77 -5.58
C PHE A 17 13.01 -14.35 -5.77
N PRO A 18 11.75 -14.17 -6.23
CA PRO A 18 11.16 -12.84 -6.51
C PRO A 18 11.02 -11.93 -5.27
N VAL A 19 11.34 -12.44 -4.08
CA VAL A 19 11.26 -11.75 -2.80
C VAL A 19 12.67 -11.68 -2.17
N GLY A 20 13.63 -11.14 -2.93
CA GLY A 20 14.89 -10.58 -2.43
C GLY A 20 15.82 -11.44 -1.57
N SER A 21 15.62 -12.77 -1.51
CA SER A 21 16.41 -13.66 -0.65
C SER A 21 17.37 -14.50 -1.48
N MET A 22 18.66 -14.42 -1.16
CA MET A 22 19.75 -15.17 -1.79
C MET A 22 20.16 -16.31 -0.84
N LEU A 23 19.93 -17.56 -1.25
CA LEU A 23 20.34 -18.74 -0.49
C LEU A 23 21.53 -19.41 -1.21
N TYR A 24 22.62 -19.64 -0.46
CA TYR A 24 23.79 -20.38 -0.93
C TYR A 24 23.63 -21.86 -0.59
N PHE A 25 23.73 -22.72 -1.60
CA PHE A 25 23.49 -24.17 -1.46
C PHE A 25 24.75 -25.02 -1.71
N GLY A 26 25.94 -24.42 -1.66
CA GLY A 26 27.21 -25.14 -1.77
C GLY A 26 27.82 -25.14 -3.18
N GLY A 27 28.86 -25.98 -3.34
CA GLY A 27 29.71 -26.03 -4.54
C GLY A 27 29.06 -26.69 -5.77
N PRO A 28 29.72 -26.64 -6.94
CA PRO A 28 29.18 -27.10 -8.22
C PRO A 28 28.72 -28.56 -8.23
N GLU A 29 29.40 -29.44 -7.48
CA GLU A 29 29.08 -30.87 -7.39
C GLU A 29 27.72 -31.14 -6.71
N PHE A 30 27.30 -30.28 -5.79
CA PHE A 30 25.99 -30.39 -5.15
C PHE A 30 24.85 -30.09 -6.14
N TYR A 31 25.04 -29.11 -7.04
CA TYR A 31 24.04 -28.75 -8.05
C TYR A 31 23.78 -29.90 -9.02
N ASP A 32 24.84 -30.49 -9.58
CA ASP A 32 24.71 -31.58 -10.55
C ASP A 32 24.09 -32.83 -9.90
N LYS A 33 24.40 -33.10 -8.63
CA LYS A 33 23.91 -34.28 -7.92
C LYS A 33 22.47 -34.15 -7.40
N PHE A 34 22.05 -32.96 -6.96
CA PHE A 34 20.80 -32.79 -6.22
C PHE A 34 19.81 -31.80 -6.82
N VAL A 35 20.21 -30.91 -7.74
CA VAL A 35 19.36 -29.77 -8.17
C VAL A 35 19.01 -29.84 -9.65
N LYS A 36 19.94 -30.23 -10.53
CA LYS A 36 19.81 -30.16 -12.01
C LYS A 36 18.62 -30.92 -12.61
N GLY A 37 18.02 -31.84 -11.85
CA GLY A 37 16.81 -32.60 -12.25
C GLY A 37 15.51 -32.16 -11.58
N ILE A 38 15.54 -31.23 -10.61
CA ILE A 38 14.34 -30.82 -9.86
C ILE A 38 13.64 -29.68 -10.61
N LYS A 39 12.41 -29.93 -11.07
CA LYS A 39 11.55 -28.90 -11.67
C LYS A 39 10.88 -28.07 -10.57
N PHE A 40 11.57 -27.02 -10.10
CA PHE A 40 11.08 -26.14 -9.02
C PHE A 40 9.86 -25.29 -9.41
N TRP A 41 9.64 -25.07 -10.71
CA TRP A 41 8.62 -24.13 -11.19
C TRP A 41 7.74 -24.74 -12.29
N PRO A 42 6.41 -24.47 -12.29
CA PRO A 42 5.55 -24.79 -13.43
C PRO A 42 6.02 -24.07 -14.70
N ASP A 43 5.64 -24.58 -15.88
CA ASP A 43 5.98 -23.92 -17.16
C ASP A 43 5.57 -22.43 -17.10
N TYR A 44 6.49 -21.53 -17.43
CA TYR A 44 6.33 -20.06 -17.28
C TYR A 44 5.08 -19.50 -18.00
N GLU A 45 4.58 -20.19 -19.01
CA GLU A 45 3.32 -19.86 -19.69
C GLU A 45 2.07 -20.08 -18.82
N LYS A 46 2.17 -20.83 -17.72
CA LYS A 46 1.06 -21.25 -16.85
C LYS A 46 1.05 -20.54 -15.48
N THR A 47 1.98 -19.63 -15.23
CA THR A 47 2.02 -18.83 -13.98
C THR A 47 1.76 -17.35 -14.24
N TYR A 48 0.99 -16.77 -13.32
CA TYR A 48 0.54 -15.37 -13.24
C TYR A 48 1.46 -14.33 -13.90
N LYS A 49 0.91 -13.56 -14.85
CA LYS A 49 1.52 -12.32 -15.34
C LYS A 49 1.10 -11.16 -14.41
N PRO A 50 2.03 -10.39 -13.81
CA PRO A 50 1.66 -9.16 -13.14
C PRO A 50 1.01 -8.18 -14.14
N PRO A 51 0.07 -7.31 -13.69
CA PRO A 51 -0.72 -6.47 -14.59
C PRO A 51 0.18 -5.60 -15.49
N THR A 52 0.11 -5.84 -16.79
CA THR A 52 0.99 -5.21 -17.81
C THR A 52 0.35 -4.01 -18.51
N THR A 53 -0.88 -3.63 -18.16
CA THR A 53 -1.56 -2.50 -18.80
C THR A 53 -1.62 -1.29 -17.87
N THR A 54 -1.44 -0.11 -18.45
CA THR A 54 -1.57 1.19 -17.77
C THR A 54 -2.94 1.34 -17.12
N GLU A 55 -3.98 0.72 -17.70
CA GLU A 55 -5.34 0.69 -17.18
C GLU A 55 -5.47 -0.15 -15.90
N ASP A 56 -4.85 -1.34 -15.85
CA ASP A 56 -4.87 -2.19 -14.65
C ASP A 56 -4.08 -1.56 -13.48
N GLN A 57 -3.02 -0.81 -13.78
CA GLN A 57 -2.27 -0.03 -12.78
C GLN A 57 -3.07 1.18 -12.27
N PHE A 58 -3.84 1.84 -13.15
CA PHE A 58 -4.69 2.98 -12.79
C PHE A 58 -5.89 2.56 -11.94
N ALA A 59 -6.52 1.42 -12.27
CA ALA A 59 -7.66 0.87 -11.52
C ALA A 59 -7.27 0.47 -10.08
N ASN A 60 -6.07 -0.09 -9.90
CA ASN A 60 -5.50 -0.35 -8.58
C ASN A 60 -5.23 0.95 -7.79
N ARG A 61 -4.79 2.02 -8.47
CA ARG A 61 -4.53 3.33 -7.86
C ARG A 61 -5.82 4.07 -7.42
N LEU A 62 -6.95 3.73 -8.04
CA LEU A 62 -8.28 4.29 -7.76
C LEU A 62 -9.19 3.37 -6.91
N ASN A 63 -8.69 2.23 -6.43
CA ASN A 63 -9.45 1.25 -5.64
C ASN A 63 -10.75 0.80 -6.34
N MET A 64 -10.74 0.67 -7.67
CA MET A 64 -11.89 0.19 -8.42
C MET A 64 -11.99 -1.34 -8.29
N ALA A 65 -12.99 -1.81 -7.58
CA ALA A 65 -13.29 -3.23 -7.44
C ALA A 65 -13.93 -3.77 -8.74
N TYR A 66 -13.26 -4.70 -9.42
CA TYR A 66 -13.86 -5.45 -10.52
C TYR A 66 -14.72 -6.61 -9.98
N PHE A 67 -15.76 -6.97 -10.74
CA PHE A 67 -16.55 -8.18 -10.52
C PHE A 67 -16.07 -9.28 -11.46
N TYR A 68 -15.79 -10.46 -10.92
CA TYR A 68 -15.34 -11.62 -11.70
C TYR A 68 -16.48 -12.60 -11.85
N ALA A 69 -16.97 -12.78 -13.07
CA ALA A 69 -18.06 -13.70 -13.37
C ALA A 69 -17.52 -15.04 -13.88
N VAL A 70 -17.99 -16.14 -13.30
CA VAL A 70 -17.74 -17.51 -13.74
C VAL A 70 -19.04 -18.07 -14.28
N ARG A 71 -19.08 -18.37 -15.57
CA ARG A 71 -20.22 -19.02 -16.23
C ARG A 71 -20.05 -20.54 -16.27
N VAL A 72 -18.82 -21.01 -16.47
CA VAL A 72 -18.47 -22.43 -16.45
C VAL A 72 -17.27 -22.60 -15.54
N GLY A 73 -17.44 -23.33 -14.44
CA GLY A 73 -16.45 -23.56 -13.40
C GLY A 73 -17.01 -24.50 -12.32
N ARG A 74 -16.31 -24.65 -11.19
CA ARG A 74 -16.74 -25.45 -10.03
C ARG A 74 -18.07 -24.93 -9.50
N ASN A 75 -18.14 -23.62 -9.26
CA ASN A 75 -19.35 -22.92 -8.88
C ASN A 75 -19.57 -21.68 -9.76
N PRO A 76 -20.50 -21.70 -10.73
CA PRO A 76 -20.85 -20.52 -11.51
C PRO A 76 -21.42 -19.41 -10.62
N GLY A 77 -20.98 -18.17 -10.83
CA GLY A 77 -21.36 -17.05 -9.97
C GLY A 77 -20.48 -15.81 -10.17
N ILE A 78 -20.65 -14.82 -9.30
CA ILE A 78 -19.90 -13.57 -9.34
C ILE A 78 -19.08 -13.44 -8.07
N TYR A 79 -17.80 -13.14 -8.24
CA TYR A 79 -16.79 -13.04 -7.20
C TYR A 79 -16.26 -11.62 -7.13
N LYS A 80 -15.98 -11.12 -5.92
CA LYS A 80 -15.49 -9.75 -5.70
C LYS A 80 -13.97 -9.67 -5.74
N SER A 81 -13.30 -10.82 -5.78
CA SER A 81 -11.85 -10.91 -5.81
C SER A 81 -11.39 -11.99 -6.79
N TRP A 82 -10.21 -11.78 -7.37
CA TRP A 82 -9.60 -12.77 -8.25
C TRP A 82 -9.24 -14.10 -7.53
N PRO A 83 -8.73 -14.11 -6.29
CA PRO A 83 -8.44 -15.36 -5.57
C PRO A 83 -9.67 -16.27 -5.48
N GLU A 84 -10.82 -15.72 -5.07
CA GLU A 84 -12.09 -16.46 -5.00
C GLU A 84 -12.51 -16.96 -6.39
N CYS A 85 -12.44 -16.12 -7.42
CA CYS A 85 -12.78 -16.54 -8.79
C CYS A 85 -11.86 -17.65 -9.30
N LYS A 86 -10.56 -17.56 -9.00
CA LYS A 86 -9.54 -18.50 -9.47
C LYS A 86 -9.79 -19.90 -8.92
N GLU A 87 -10.14 -20.02 -7.64
CA GLU A 87 -10.55 -21.29 -7.03
C GLU A 87 -11.68 -21.97 -7.78
N GLN A 88 -12.50 -21.22 -8.52
CA GLN A 88 -13.64 -21.78 -9.25
C GLN A 88 -13.33 -22.19 -10.68
N VAL A 89 -12.20 -21.80 -11.24
CA VAL A 89 -11.87 -22.04 -12.65
C VAL A 89 -10.57 -22.82 -12.84
N ASP A 90 -9.69 -22.81 -11.84
CA ASP A 90 -8.37 -23.41 -11.93
C ASP A 90 -8.42 -24.94 -12.03
N GLY A 91 -7.82 -25.51 -13.07
CA GLY A 91 -7.84 -26.95 -13.34
C GLY A 91 -9.11 -27.50 -14.00
N ILE A 92 -10.07 -26.65 -14.40
CA ILE A 92 -11.32 -27.09 -15.04
C ILE A 92 -11.22 -26.93 -16.56
N LYS A 93 -11.28 -28.06 -17.27
CA LYS A 93 -11.26 -28.08 -18.74
C LYS A 93 -12.54 -27.43 -19.28
N GLY A 94 -12.40 -26.33 -20.01
CA GLY A 94 -13.53 -25.60 -20.61
C GLY A 94 -14.16 -24.53 -19.72
N ALA A 95 -13.48 -24.09 -18.65
CA ALA A 95 -13.95 -22.99 -17.83
C ALA A 95 -14.20 -21.70 -18.64
N LYS A 96 -15.29 -21.00 -18.34
CA LYS A 96 -15.70 -19.73 -18.97
C LYS A 96 -15.87 -18.69 -17.87
N TYR A 97 -15.00 -17.68 -17.86
CA TYR A 97 -15.03 -16.60 -16.88
C TYR A 97 -14.58 -15.28 -17.50
N LYS A 98 -15.00 -14.15 -16.93
CA LYS A 98 -14.65 -12.80 -17.40
C LYS A 98 -14.77 -11.77 -16.27
N LYS A 99 -13.93 -10.73 -16.29
CA LYS A 99 -14.01 -9.59 -15.35
C LYS A 99 -14.85 -8.46 -15.93
N PHE A 100 -15.60 -7.78 -15.08
CA PHE A 100 -16.52 -6.71 -15.42
C PHE A 100 -16.36 -5.51 -14.47
N PRO A 101 -16.49 -4.28 -14.97
CA PRO A 101 -16.49 -3.08 -14.14
C PRO A 101 -17.76 -2.92 -13.31
N THR A 102 -18.88 -3.54 -13.70
CA THR A 102 -20.17 -3.48 -12.99
C THR A 102 -20.71 -4.87 -12.68
N LYS A 103 -21.51 -4.97 -11.63
CA LYS A 103 -22.12 -6.24 -11.20
C LYS A 103 -23.16 -6.71 -12.22
N GLU A 104 -23.85 -5.78 -12.84
CA GLU A 104 -24.92 -6.01 -13.80
C GLU A 104 -24.38 -6.70 -15.07
N GLU A 105 -23.22 -6.25 -15.58
CA GLU A 105 -22.56 -6.89 -16.72
C GLU A 105 -22.05 -8.31 -16.36
N ALA A 106 -21.56 -8.49 -15.13
CA ALA A 106 -21.16 -9.80 -14.62
C ALA A 106 -22.34 -10.78 -14.53
N GLU A 107 -23.51 -10.32 -14.07
CA GLU A 107 -24.73 -11.13 -13.98
C GLU A 107 -25.22 -11.60 -15.36
N GLN A 108 -25.18 -10.72 -16.36
CA GLN A 108 -25.56 -11.07 -17.73
C GLN A 108 -24.65 -12.15 -18.34
N PHE A 109 -23.34 -12.06 -18.08
CA PHE A 109 -22.39 -13.06 -18.54
C PHE A 109 -22.64 -14.45 -17.93
N VAL A 110 -22.99 -14.51 -16.64
CA VAL A 110 -23.37 -15.76 -15.96
C VAL A 110 -24.68 -16.31 -16.54
N LYS A 111 -25.68 -15.44 -16.77
CA LYS A 111 -27.06 -15.83 -17.11
C LYS A 111 -27.22 -16.53 -18.45
N GLY A 112 -26.41 -16.21 -19.45
CA GLY A 112 -26.51 -16.94 -20.70
C GLY A 112 -26.53 -16.12 -21.97
N ASP A 113 -26.96 -14.87 -21.86
CA ASP A 113 -27.63 -14.17 -22.96
C ASP A 113 -26.70 -13.91 -24.13
N SER A 114 -27.04 -14.52 -25.27
CA SER A 114 -26.35 -14.49 -26.56
C SER A 114 -26.40 -13.13 -27.27
N ASN A 115 -26.87 -12.06 -26.62
CA ASN A 115 -26.97 -10.73 -27.23
C ASN A 115 -25.80 -9.78 -26.85
N THR A 116 -24.63 -10.37 -26.59
CA THR A 116 -23.43 -9.66 -26.11
C THR A 116 -22.90 -8.65 -27.15
N ALA A 117 -23.11 -8.89 -28.45
CA ALA A 117 -22.64 -8.00 -29.52
C ALA A 117 -23.44 -6.68 -29.61
N SER A 118 -24.77 -6.74 -29.48
CA SER A 118 -25.64 -5.55 -29.57
C SER A 118 -25.53 -4.65 -28.33
N ILE A 119 -25.34 -5.26 -27.15
CA ILE A 119 -25.13 -4.53 -25.88
C ILE A 119 -23.72 -3.91 -25.83
N THR A 120 -22.69 -4.62 -26.31
CA THR A 120 -21.32 -4.06 -26.37
C THR A 120 -21.25 -2.87 -27.33
N GLN A 121 -21.94 -2.92 -28.46
CA GLN A 121 -21.94 -1.82 -29.43
C GLN A 121 -22.71 -0.60 -28.92
N SER A 122 -23.87 -0.79 -28.27
CA SER A 122 -24.62 0.31 -27.65
C SER A 122 -23.88 0.92 -26.44
N LEU A 123 -23.20 0.11 -25.62
CA LEU A 123 -22.37 0.60 -24.51
C LEU A 123 -21.07 1.26 -24.96
N GLN A 124 -20.47 0.82 -26.07
CA GLN A 124 -19.29 1.47 -26.68
C GLN A 124 -19.68 2.79 -27.36
N VAL A 125 -20.83 2.86 -28.02
CA VAL A 125 -21.38 4.11 -28.56
C VAL A 125 -21.71 5.07 -27.43
N LYS A 126 -22.31 4.60 -26.33
CA LYS A 126 -22.59 5.44 -25.15
C LYS A 126 -21.29 5.93 -24.49
N ARG A 127 -20.27 5.07 -24.35
CA ARG A 127 -18.94 5.47 -23.86
C ARG A 127 -18.24 6.44 -24.80
N ARG A 128 -18.34 6.27 -26.13
CA ARG A 128 -17.77 7.19 -27.12
C ARG A 128 -18.45 8.55 -27.05
N LEU A 129 -19.79 8.58 -26.98
CA LEU A 129 -20.56 9.81 -26.81
C LEU A 129 -20.26 10.49 -25.47
N GLU A 130 -20.11 9.74 -24.38
CA GLU A 130 -19.72 10.29 -23.07
C GLU A 130 -18.28 10.82 -23.07
N THR A 131 -17.35 10.16 -23.78
CA THR A 131 -15.94 10.59 -23.88
C THR A 131 -15.77 11.79 -24.81
N GLU A 132 -16.50 11.82 -25.92
CA GLU A 132 -16.56 12.97 -26.84
C GLU A 132 -17.22 14.18 -26.17
N ASN A 133 -18.28 13.95 -25.37
CA ASN A 133 -18.88 14.99 -24.54
C ASN A 133 -17.91 15.45 -23.43
N PHE A 134 -17.12 14.56 -22.83
CA PHE A 134 -16.09 14.94 -21.84
C PHE A 134 -14.93 15.75 -22.45
N GLN A 135 -14.56 15.45 -23.71
CA GLN A 135 -13.52 16.18 -24.44
C GLN A 135 -14.02 17.52 -24.98
N SER A 136 -15.29 17.63 -25.38
CA SER A 136 -15.90 18.92 -25.74
C SER A 136 -16.06 19.83 -24.51
N ILE A 137 -16.43 19.26 -23.35
CA ILE A 137 -16.53 19.98 -22.06
C ILE A 137 -15.16 20.49 -21.56
N LYS A 138 -14.05 19.81 -21.85
CA LYS A 138 -12.70 20.32 -21.52
C LYS A 138 -12.23 21.46 -22.42
N LYS A 139 -12.77 21.57 -23.63
CA LYS A 139 -12.35 22.57 -24.63
C LYS A 139 -13.08 23.90 -24.45
N THR A 140 -14.31 23.86 -23.96
CA THR A 140 -15.03 25.04 -23.48
C THR A 140 -14.58 25.28 -22.04
N LYS A 141 -13.96 26.43 -21.73
CA LYS A 141 -13.65 26.85 -20.35
C LYS A 141 -14.94 27.10 -19.55
N ILE A 142 -15.70 26.05 -19.28
CA ILE A 142 -16.81 26.08 -18.33
C ILE A 142 -16.19 25.76 -16.98
N ASP A 143 -16.33 26.70 -16.06
CA ASP A 143 -15.93 26.59 -14.66
C ASP A 143 -16.54 25.32 -14.03
N LEU A 144 -15.73 24.25 -13.98
CA LEU A 144 -16.12 22.93 -13.47
C LEU A 144 -16.15 22.87 -11.93
N SER A 145 -16.14 24.01 -11.24
CA SER A 145 -16.29 24.10 -9.78
C SER A 145 -17.70 23.75 -9.27
N SER A 146 -18.70 23.55 -10.15
CA SER A 146 -20.11 23.44 -9.75
C SER A 146 -20.78 22.06 -9.87
N THR A 147 -20.08 21.00 -10.30
CA THR A 147 -20.64 19.63 -10.21
C THR A 147 -20.17 18.93 -8.94
N HIS A 148 -20.98 19.07 -7.89
CA HIS A 148 -20.76 18.57 -6.54
C HIS A 148 -20.93 17.03 -6.46
N TYR A 149 -20.02 16.27 -7.07
CA TYR A 149 -19.74 14.92 -6.58
C TYR A 149 -19.00 15.06 -5.25
N PRO A 150 -19.51 14.52 -4.12
CA PRO A 150 -18.84 14.65 -2.84
C PRO A 150 -17.51 13.91 -2.92
N GLN A 151 -16.43 14.65 -3.17
CA GLN A 151 -15.07 14.16 -2.97
C GLN A 151 -15.03 13.59 -1.56
N LYS A 152 -14.76 12.29 -1.43
CA LYS A 152 -14.72 11.63 -0.13
C LYS A 152 -13.76 12.43 0.74
N LYS A 153 -14.29 13.06 1.80
CA LYS A 153 -13.55 13.98 2.66
C LYS A 153 -12.29 13.26 3.12
N ARG A 154 -11.14 13.92 2.96
CA ARG A 154 -9.84 13.44 3.46
C ARG A 154 -9.30 14.49 4.41
N THR A 155 -8.72 14.04 5.50
CA THR A 155 -8.06 14.90 6.48
C THR A 155 -6.57 14.60 6.37
N ILE A 156 -5.77 15.65 6.17
CA ILE A 156 -4.31 15.56 6.04
C ILE A 156 -3.72 16.02 7.37
N VAL A 157 -2.71 15.30 7.85
CA VAL A 157 -1.91 15.67 9.01
C VAL A 157 -0.45 15.45 8.69
N TYR A 158 0.39 16.37 9.14
CA TYR A 158 1.84 16.29 9.06
C TYR A 158 2.41 15.95 10.42
N THR A 159 3.37 15.04 10.45
CA THR A 159 4.02 14.60 11.68
C THR A 159 5.51 14.55 11.49
N ASP A 160 6.24 15.05 12.50
CA ASP A 160 7.69 15.06 12.51
C ASP A 160 8.25 14.81 13.91
N GLY A 161 9.48 14.28 13.97
CA GLY A 161 10.23 14.07 15.20
C GLY A 161 11.64 14.61 15.11
N ALA A 162 12.00 15.44 16.10
CA ALA A 162 13.32 16.05 16.19
C ALA A 162 14.06 15.55 17.43
N SER A 163 15.39 15.40 17.34
CA SER A 163 16.24 15.11 18.49
C SER A 163 17.59 15.82 18.41
N SER A 164 18.00 16.42 19.52
CA SER A 164 19.35 16.94 19.71
C SER A 164 20.22 15.91 20.45
N GLY A 165 21.42 15.66 19.94
CA GLY A 165 22.34 14.67 20.50
C GLY A 165 21.82 13.24 20.42
N ASN A 166 21.13 12.86 19.34
CA ASN A 166 20.50 11.54 19.18
C ASN A 166 21.45 10.38 19.55
N GLY A 167 21.03 9.53 20.51
CA GLY A 167 21.80 8.39 20.99
C GLY A 167 22.92 8.74 22.01
N GLN A 168 23.06 10.00 22.40
CA GLN A 168 24.07 10.46 23.37
C GLN A 168 23.47 10.72 24.76
N LYS A 169 24.34 10.79 25.78
CA LYS A 169 23.93 11.19 27.13
C LYS A 169 23.46 12.65 27.11
N GLY A 170 22.27 12.90 27.64
CA GLY A 170 21.65 14.24 27.62
C GLY A 170 20.87 14.54 26.34
N ALA A 171 20.65 13.55 25.46
CA ALA A 171 19.80 13.70 24.29
C ALA A 171 18.41 14.23 24.68
N ARG A 172 17.87 15.12 23.86
CA ARG A 172 16.52 15.66 24.01
C ARG A 172 15.78 15.45 22.72
N ALA A 173 14.60 14.85 22.80
CA ALA A 173 13.76 14.62 21.63
C ALA A 173 12.38 15.25 21.85
N GLY A 174 11.76 15.69 20.78
CA GLY A 174 10.43 16.28 20.76
C GLY A 174 9.73 15.94 19.45
N TYR A 175 8.42 16.06 19.46
CA TYR A 175 7.60 15.70 18.31
C TYR A 175 6.58 16.79 18.01
N GLY A 176 6.29 16.91 16.72
CA GLY A 176 5.38 17.89 16.15
C GLY A 176 4.24 17.22 15.40
N VAL A 177 3.03 17.73 15.58
CA VAL A 177 1.86 17.34 14.79
C VAL A 177 1.19 18.60 14.26
N TYR A 178 0.99 18.67 12.95
CA TYR A 178 0.44 19.83 12.26
C TYR A 178 -0.76 19.44 11.39
N TRP A 179 -1.94 19.95 11.73
CA TRP A 179 -3.22 19.73 11.05
C TRP A 179 -3.61 20.89 10.12
N GLY A 180 -2.92 22.03 10.23
CA GLY A 180 -3.20 23.25 9.47
C GLY A 180 -3.05 24.51 10.33
N ASP A 181 -3.07 25.68 9.70
CA ASP A 181 -2.89 26.94 10.42
C ASP A 181 -4.00 27.15 11.44
N ASN A 182 -3.60 27.53 12.66
CA ASN A 182 -4.49 27.79 13.80
C ASN A 182 -5.39 26.59 14.19
N ASP A 183 -5.09 25.37 13.73
CA ASP A 183 -5.83 24.19 14.17
C ASP A 183 -5.48 23.87 15.64
N PRO A 184 -6.49 23.76 16.53
CA PRO A 184 -6.25 23.53 17.96
C PRO A 184 -5.62 22.15 18.25
N ARG A 185 -5.59 21.24 17.27
CA ARG A 185 -4.94 19.94 17.39
C ARG A 185 -3.44 20.01 17.09
N ASN A 186 -2.91 21.15 16.66
CA ASN A 186 -1.47 21.29 16.47
C ASN A 186 -0.72 21.09 17.80
N VAL A 187 0.34 20.31 17.78
CA VAL A 187 1.08 19.92 18.98
C VAL A 187 2.57 20.12 18.79
N SER A 188 3.20 20.70 19.80
CA SER A 188 4.64 20.72 20.01
C SER A 188 4.90 20.21 21.42
N ARG A 189 5.52 19.03 21.55
CA ARG A 189 5.74 18.40 22.87
C ARG A 189 7.09 17.74 22.98
N ARG A 190 7.59 17.71 24.21
CA ARG A 190 8.75 16.92 24.59
C ARG A 190 8.42 15.44 24.52
N LEU A 191 9.33 14.63 23.97
CA LEU A 191 9.21 13.19 24.01
C LEU A 191 9.32 12.72 25.46
N ALA A 192 8.30 12.01 25.94
CA ALA A 192 8.30 11.46 27.29
C ALA A 192 9.25 10.25 27.43
N GLY A 193 9.69 9.99 28.66
CA GLY A 193 10.51 8.83 29.00
C GLY A 193 12.01 9.03 28.79
N LEU A 194 12.79 8.03 29.20
CA LEU A 194 14.26 8.12 29.25
C LEU A 194 14.93 7.96 27.88
N LYS A 195 14.30 7.23 26.95
CA LYS A 195 14.84 6.99 25.61
C LYS A 195 14.52 8.16 24.69
N GLN A 196 15.46 9.09 24.57
CA GLN A 196 15.35 10.30 23.77
C GLN A 196 16.04 10.08 22.41
N THR A 197 15.29 9.58 21.42
CA THR A 197 15.83 9.32 20.06
C THR A 197 14.90 9.86 18.98
N ASN A 198 15.46 10.14 17.79
CA ASN A 198 14.66 10.62 16.66
C ASN A 198 13.54 9.65 16.31
N GLN A 199 13.87 8.37 16.11
CA GLN A 199 12.94 7.34 15.70
C GLN A 199 11.73 7.21 16.66
N ARG A 200 11.95 7.43 17.96
CA ARG A 200 10.85 7.41 18.94
C ARG A 200 10.01 8.67 18.88
N ALA A 201 10.61 9.85 18.68
CA ALA A 201 9.88 11.08 18.48
C ALA A 201 8.96 11.00 17.26
N GLU A 202 9.50 10.53 16.13
CA GLU A 202 8.79 10.31 14.87
C GLU A 202 7.56 9.40 15.04
N ALA A 203 7.76 8.23 15.64
CA ALA A 203 6.68 7.29 15.90
C ALA A 203 5.65 7.85 16.91
N THR A 204 6.09 8.63 17.90
CA THR A 204 5.21 9.26 18.88
C THR A 204 4.34 10.36 18.24
N ALA A 205 4.89 11.10 17.27
CA ALA A 205 4.13 12.08 16.48
C ALA A 205 2.94 11.41 15.78
N VAL A 206 3.19 10.27 15.12
CA VAL A 206 2.16 9.46 14.46
C VAL A 206 1.12 8.92 15.45
N ILE A 207 1.57 8.38 16.60
CA ILE A 207 0.65 7.93 17.67
C ILE A 207 -0.28 9.08 18.08
N HIS A 208 0.27 10.27 18.30
CA HIS A 208 -0.52 11.41 18.74
C HIS A 208 -1.55 11.84 17.69
N ALA A 209 -1.16 11.88 16.41
CA ALA A 209 -2.08 12.19 15.32
C ALA A 209 -3.21 11.15 15.19
N LEU A 210 -2.90 9.87 15.40
CA LEU A 210 -3.90 8.79 15.40
C LEU A 210 -4.84 8.88 16.61
N GLU A 211 -4.34 9.20 17.79
CA GLU A 211 -5.16 9.41 19.00
C GLU A 211 -6.14 10.57 18.81
N GLN A 212 -5.67 11.70 18.27
CA GLN A 212 -6.48 12.90 18.04
C GLN A 212 -7.61 12.68 17.03
N SER A 213 -7.45 11.72 16.12
CA SER A 213 -8.40 11.49 15.04
C SER A 213 -9.35 10.32 15.28
N GLN A 214 -9.15 9.43 16.27
CA GLN A 214 -9.84 8.13 16.40
C GLN A 214 -11.33 8.06 16.01
N LYS A 215 -12.11 9.11 16.33
CA LYS A 215 -13.57 9.19 16.10
C LYS A 215 -13.95 9.58 14.66
N ASP A 216 -13.03 10.12 13.88
CA ASP A 216 -13.25 10.61 12.53
C ASP A 216 -13.40 9.44 11.55
N SER A 217 -14.42 9.47 10.69
CA SER A 217 -14.68 8.41 9.70
C SER A 217 -14.02 8.66 8.33
N GLU A 218 -13.56 9.87 8.08
CA GLU A 218 -12.81 10.20 6.87
C GLU A 218 -11.46 9.49 6.76
N LEU A 219 -10.94 9.44 5.54
CA LEU A 219 -9.56 9.03 5.29
C LEU A 219 -8.62 10.01 5.99
N LEU A 220 -7.78 9.48 6.87
CA LEU A 220 -6.64 10.19 7.44
C LEU A 220 -5.41 9.93 6.58
N GLU A 221 -4.85 10.98 5.99
CA GLU A 221 -3.55 10.93 5.30
C GLU A 221 -2.48 11.52 6.22
N ILE A 222 -1.63 10.63 6.77
CA ILE A 222 -0.49 11.00 7.61
C ILE A 222 0.73 11.20 6.72
N ARG A 223 1.26 12.42 6.69
CA ARG A 223 2.45 12.82 5.95
C ARG A 223 3.64 12.96 6.89
N THR A 224 4.72 12.26 6.58
CA THR A 224 5.96 12.26 7.36
C THR A 224 7.14 11.98 6.44
N ASP A 225 8.31 12.51 6.76
CA ASP A 225 9.57 12.20 6.08
C ASP A 225 10.26 10.95 6.65
N SER A 226 9.73 10.39 7.74
CA SER A 226 10.26 9.19 8.35
C SER A 226 9.88 7.92 7.57
N GLN A 227 10.72 7.54 6.61
CA GLN A 227 10.59 6.23 5.94
C GLN A 227 10.59 5.07 6.93
N TYR A 228 11.28 5.22 8.06
CA TYR A 228 11.29 4.24 9.14
C TYR A 228 9.87 4.00 9.66
N VAL A 229 9.16 5.06 10.04
CA VAL A 229 7.79 4.93 10.57
C VAL A 229 6.83 4.41 9.52
N ILE A 230 6.94 4.89 8.27
CA ILE A 230 6.08 4.42 7.17
C ILE A 230 6.27 2.92 6.94
N LYS A 231 7.50 2.46 6.72
CA LYS A 231 7.79 1.04 6.45
C LYS A 231 7.49 0.15 7.65
N ALA A 232 7.82 0.60 8.86
CA ALA A 232 7.50 -0.13 10.08
C ALA A 232 5.99 -0.30 10.26
N SER A 233 5.18 0.72 9.97
CA SER A 233 3.72 0.69 10.14
C SER A 233 3.01 -0.09 9.02
N THR A 234 3.56 -0.17 7.81
CA THR A 234 2.86 -0.71 6.63
C THR A 234 3.40 -2.03 6.08
N GLU A 235 4.71 -2.25 6.19
CA GLU A 235 5.42 -3.37 5.55
C GLU A 235 6.02 -4.29 6.61
N TRP A 236 6.93 -3.78 7.45
CA TRP A 236 7.74 -4.61 8.34
C TRP A 236 6.94 -5.21 9.49
N SER A 237 5.94 -4.48 10.00
CA SER A 237 5.04 -4.96 11.06
C SER A 237 4.37 -6.30 10.72
N LYS A 238 4.06 -6.54 9.44
CA LYS A 238 3.45 -7.80 8.97
C LYS A 238 4.37 -8.98 9.27
N THR A 239 5.65 -8.85 8.94
CA THR A 239 6.66 -9.88 9.22
C THR A 239 6.98 -9.97 10.71
N TRP A 240 7.07 -8.82 11.40
CA TRP A 240 7.35 -8.77 12.84
C TRP A 240 6.28 -9.47 13.67
N LYS A 241 5.00 -9.28 13.35
CA LYS A 241 3.90 -9.99 14.04
C LYS A 241 4.03 -11.51 13.91
N ILE A 242 4.46 -12.01 12.75
CA ILE A 242 4.62 -13.45 12.48
C ILE A 242 5.85 -14.03 13.19
N ASN A 243 6.96 -13.28 13.22
CA ASN A 243 8.24 -13.79 13.74
C ASN A 243 8.50 -13.44 15.23
N GLY A 244 7.47 -13.03 15.96
CA GLY A 244 7.57 -12.70 17.38
C GLY A 244 8.34 -11.40 17.68
N TRP A 245 8.19 -10.39 16.82
CA TRP A 245 8.82 -9.08 16.89
C TRP A 245 10.34 -9.11 16.87
N ARG A 246 10.89 -9.81 15.88
CA ARG A 246 12.33 -9.89 15.61
C ARG A 246 12.70 -9.21 14.29
N SER A 247 13.80 -8.48 14.29
CA SER A 247 14.42 -7.88 13.11
C SER A 247 15.05 -8.94 12.20
N SER A 248 15.47 -8.54 11.00
CA SER A 248 16.22 -9.40 10.05
C SER A 248 17.47 -10.03 10.66
N ASN A 249 18.07 -9.35 11.64
CA ASN A 249 19.30 -9.78 12.30
C ASN A 249 19.01 -10.64 13.55
N GLY A 250 17.77 -11.11 13.73
CA GLY A 250 17.34 -11.96 14.85
C GLY A 250 17.15 -11.24 16.19
N LYS A 251 17.53 -9.96 16.28
CA LYS A 251 17.37 -9.14 17.49
C LYS A 251 15.93 -8.67 17.68
N PRO A 252 15.46 -8.48 18.93
CA PRO A 252 14.16 -7.85 19.20
C PRO A 252 14.03 -6.49 18.50
N VAL A 253 12.83 -6.18 18.00
CA VAL A 253 12.53 -4.87 17.40
C VAL A 253 12.58 -3.79 18.49
N GLU A 254 13.40 -2.76 18.26
CA GLU A 254 13.75 -1.78 19.30
C GLU A 254 12.57 -0.93 19.80
N ASN A 255 11.72 -0.47 18.87
CA ASN A 255 10.56 0.39 19.15
C ASN A 255 9.24 -0.38 19.04
N ARG A 256 9.26 -1.68 19.38
CA ARG A 256 8.08 -2.55 19.35
C ARG A 256 6.90 -1.92 20.09
N ASP A 257 7.15 -1.34 21.26
CA ASP A 257 6.14 -0.69 22.11
C ASP A 257 5.35 0.39 21.36
N LEU A 258 6.02 1.19 20.54
CA LEU A 258 5.38 2.26 19.77
C LEU A 258 4.64 1.70 18.56
N PHE A 259 5.21 0.72 17.85
CA PHE A 259 4.58 0.15 16.66
C PHE A 259 3.41 -0.76 16.98
N GLU A 260 3.41 -1.49 18.10
CA GLU A 260 2.21 -2.17 18.59
C GLU A 260 1.08 -1.15 18.78
N LYS A 261 1.36 -0.03 19.47
CA LYS A 261 0.38 1.03 19.68
C LYS A 261 -0.10 1.69 18.38
N ILE A 262 0.79 1.96 17.42
CA ILE A 262 0.41 2.53 16.12
C ILE A 262 -0.56 1.58 15.40
N LEU A 263 -0.24 0.29 15.36
CA LEU A 263 -1.07 -0.70 14.67
C LEU A 263 -2.44 -0.83 15.33
N ASP A 264 -2.47 -0.88 16.67
CA ASP A 264 -3.73 -0.93 17.42
C ASP A 264 -4.59 0.31 17.14
N LEU A 265 -3.99 1.51 17.12
CA LEU A 265 -4.69 2.76 16.83
C LEU A 265 -5.15 2.86 15.38
N VAL A 266 -4.42 2.30 14.43
CA VAL A 266 -4.83 2.22 13.01
C VAL A 266 -6.03 1.27 12.88
N ASP A 267 -5.97 0.11 13.53
CA ASP A 267 -7.02 -0.91 13.47
C ASP A 267 -8.29 -0.47 14.22
N SER A 268 -8.17 0.27 15.33
CA SER A 268 -9.31 0.75 16.13
C SER A 268 -9.99 2.00 15.57
N ARG A 269 -9.36 2.67 14.61
CA ARG A 269 -9.85 3.94 14.06
C ARG A 269 -11.14 3.72 13.25
N LYS A 270 -12.10 4.65 13.36
CA LYS A 270 -13.36 4.60 12.60
C LYS A 270 -13.17 4.73 11.08
N GLY A 271 -12.24 5.59 10.66
CA GLY A 271 -11.90 5.86 9.26
C GLY A 271 -10.58 5.23 8.82
N PRO A 272 -10.35 5.06 7.51
CA PRO A 272 -9.10 4.48 7.01
C PRO A 272 -7.90 5.41 7.26
N VAL A 273 -6.71 4.83 7.33
CA VAL A 273 -5.42 5.54 7.44
C VAL A 273 -4.56 5.27 6.22
N LYS A 274 -3.89 6.30 5.72
CA LYS A 274 -2.89 6.20 4.66
C LYS A 274 -1.64 6.95 5.09
N PHE A 275 -0.50 6.29 4.99
CA PHE A 275 0.82 6.92 5.17
C PHE A 275 1.34 7.42 3.83
N VAL A 276 1.87 8.64 3.82
CA VAL A 276 2.46 9.28 2.65
C VAL A 276 3.83 9.84 3.02
N TYR A 277 4.84 9.45 2.25
CA TYR A 277 6.18 10.01 2.39
C TYR A 277 6.21 11.41 1.79
N VAL A 278 6.76 12.35 2.55
CA VAL A 278 7.12 13.69 2.09
C VAL A 278 8.63 13.87 2.27
N PRO A 279 9.36 14.48 1.32
CA PRO A 279 10.79 14.68 1.54
C PRO A 279 11.04 15.72 2.65
N GLY A 280 11.98 15.43 3.54
CA GLY A 280 12.43 16.38 4.54
C GLY A 280 13.11 17.61 3.90
N HIS A 281 12.88 18.79 4.47
CA HIS A 281 13.48 20.07 4.05
C HIS A 281 13.35 20.41 2.55
N SER A 282 12.25 20.02 1.90
CA SER A 282 12.04 20.23 0.46
C SER A 282 11.01 21.29 0.09
N GLY A 283 10.63 22.19 1.01
CA GLY A 283 9.64 23.24 0.71
C GLY A 283 8.17 22.82 0.89
N GLU A 284 7.88 21.64 1.45
CA GLU A 284 6.50 21.26 1.77
C GLU A 284 6.10 21.92 3.10
N GLU A 285 5.38 23.02 3.01
CA GLU A 285 5.02 23.89 4.14
C GLU A 285 4.48 23.13 5.36
N GLY A 286 3.58 22.16 5.16
CA GLY A 286 3.04 21.37 6.27
C GLY A 286 4.09 20.53 7.00
N ASN A 287 5.07 19.99 6.27
CA ASN A 287 6.17 19.24 6.88
C ASN A 287 7.12 20.18 7.63
N GLU A 288 7.41 21.36 7.06
CA GLU A 288 8.23 22.37 7.72
C GLU A 288 7.60 22.90 9.01
N LYS A 289 6.28 23.05 9.04
CA LYS A 289 5.54 23.40 10.26
C LYS A 289 5.61 22.29 11.30
N ALA A 290 5.48 21.02 10.88
CA ALA A 290 5.63 19.89 11.80
C ALA A 290 7.05 19.83 12.38
N ASP A 291 8.09 20.04 11.57
CA ASP A 291 9.50 20.12 11.99
C ASP A 291 9.73 21.25 13.00
N GLN A 292 9.23 22.46 12.72
CA GLN A 292 9.30 23.58 13.66
C GLN A 292 8.67 23.25 15.03
N LEU A 293 7.51 22.58 15.02
CA LEU A 293 6.85 22.12 16.24
C LEU A 293 7.67 21.03 16.95
N ALA A 294 8.27 20.09 16.22
CA ALA A 294 9.09 19.03 16.79
C ALA A 294 10.37 19.57 17.45
N VAL A 295 11.07 20.48 16.75
CA VAL A 295 12.27 21.17 17.25
C VAL A 295 11.94 21.99 18.49
N ALA A 296 10.86 22.77 18.48
CA ALA A 296 10.40 23.51 19.65
C ALA A 296 10.07 22.55 20.81
N GLY A 297 9.43 21.41 20.53
CA GLY A 297 9.09 20.41 21.51
C GLY A 297 10.33 19.78 22.17
N ALA A 298 11.41 19.59 21.42
CA ALA A 298 12.67 19.05 21.94
C ALA A 298 13.36 20.03 22.91
N GLN A 299 13.10 21.34 22.76
CA GLN A 299 13.64 22.41 23.60
C GLN A 299 12.84 22.65 24.89
N LEU A 300 11.65 22.06 25.03
CA LEU A 300 10.86 22.14 26.26
C LEU A 300 11.57 21.39 27.41
N SER A 301 11.55 22.01 28.59
CA SER A 301 12.17 21.53 29.83
C SER A 301 11.39 20.36 30.43
#